data_AF-A0AAV6LL82-F1
#
_entry.id   AF-A0AAV6LL82-F1
#
_cell.length_a   1.000
_cell.length_b   1.000
_cell.length_c   1.000
_cell.angle_alpha   90.00
_cell.angle_beta   90.00
_cell.angle_gamma   90.00
#
_symmetry.space_group_name_H-M   'P 1'
#
loop_
_entity.id
_entity.type
_entity.pdbx_description
1 polymer ?
#
loop_
_entity_poly.entity_id
_entity_poly.type
_entity_poly.pdbx_seq_one_letter_code
_entity_poly.pdbx_strand_id
1 'polypeptide(L)'
;MLIGRSAMNMSRPRGEPNLMEWTRLLLIHKKKLLRILDPRMEGQYSTRTARQVACVAYKCLSYNPRERSVMAQVVEILETFQTQEES
;
A
#
# COMPACT_ATOMS: atom_id res chain seq x y z
N MET A 1 3.02 -1.12 8.13
CA MET A 1 3.42 -0.12 7.09
C MET A 1 3.89 -0.89 5.85
N LEU A 2 3.47 -0.53 4.63
CA LEU A 2 3.79 -1.32 3.43
C LEU A 2 5.17 -1.03 2.79
N ILE A 3 5.55 0.24 2.62
CA ILE A 3 6.68 0.64 1.74
C ILE A 3 7.96 0.97 2.54
N GLY A 4 7.89 1.01 3.87
CA GLY A 4 9.04 1.29 4.74
C GLY A 4 9.70 2.66 4.54
N ARG A 5 9.10 3.53 3.72
CA ARG A 5 9.62 4.85 3.35
C ARG A 5 8.70 5.95 3.86
N SER A 6 9.29 7.05 4.34
CA SER A 6 8.52 8.24 4.73
C SER A 6 7.77 8.81 3.53
N ALA A 7 6.47 9.09 3.73
CA ALA A 7 5.59 9.71 2.73
C ALA A 7 6.12 11.07 2.25
N MET A 8 6.85 11.76 3.14
CA MET A 8 7.42 13.08 2.92
C MET A 8 8.91 12.99 3.24
N ASN A 9 9.69 12.52 2.27
CA ASN A 9 11.14 12.52 2.39
C ASN A 9 11.68 13.80 1.73
N MET A 10 11.82 14.87 2.52
CA MET A 10 12.22 16.21 2.05
C MET A 10 13.68 16.30 1.57
N SER A 11 14.49 15.25 1.76
CA SER A 11 15.89 15.16 1.31
C SER A 11 16.05 14.63 -0.13
N ARG A 12 14.97 14.49 -0.90
CA ARG A 12 15.03 14.02 -2.29
C ARG A 12 15.46 15.13 -3.26
N PRO A 13 16.27 14.81 -4.29
CA PRO A 13 16.62 15.77 -5.34
C PRO A 13 15.36 16.26 -6.07
N ARG A 14 15.32 17.56 -6.37
CA ARG A 14 14.21 18.22 -7.10
C ARG A 14 14.03 17.52 -8.45
N GLY A 15 12.96 16.73 -8.61
CA GLY A 15 12.65 16.05 -9.87
C GLY A 15 12.13 14.62 -9.75
N GLU A 16 12.20 13.99 -8.57
CA GLU A 16 11.49 12.72 -8.39
C GLU A 16 9.97 12.95 -8.35
N PRO A 17 9.17 12.15 -9.09
CA PRO A 17 7.72 12.25 -9.07
C PRO A 17 7.20 12.01 -7.65
N ASN A 18 6.13 12.74 -7.29
CA ASN A 18 5.48 12.64 -5.99
C ASN A 18 5.36 11.16 -5.57
N LEU A 19 5.84 10.83 -4.36
CA LEU A 19 5.85 9.46 -3.88
C LEU A 19 4.45 8.82 -3.96
N MET A 20 3.39 9.61 -3.77
CA MET A 20 1.99 9.16 -3.97
C MET A 20 1.72 8.70 -5.39
N GLU A 21 2.11 9.47 -6.40
CA GLU A 21 1.86 9.17 -7.81
C GLU A 21 2.66 7.95 -8.26
N TRP A 22 3.94 7.90 -7.88
CA TRP A 22 4.81 6.74 -8.10
C TRP A 22 4.24 5.48 -7.41
N THR A 23 3.87 5.59 -6.14
CA THR A 23 3.31 4.49 -5.35
C THR A 23 2.02 3.97 -5.95
N ARG A 24 1.12 4.87 -6.38
CA ARG A 24 -0.18 4.49 -6.97
C ARG A 24 -0.02 3.56 -8.17
N LEU A 25 0.92 3.86 -9.07
CA LEU A 25 1.21 3.01 -10.23
C LEU A 25 1.78 1.65 -9.83
N LEU A 26 2.53 1.59 -8.74
CA LEU A 26 3.20 0.37 -8.28
C LEU A 26 2.26 -0.56 -7.51
N LEU A 27 1.30 -0.01 -6.78
CA LEU A 27 0.27 -0.78 -6.05
C LEU A 27 -0.61 -1.61 -7.01
N ILE A 28 -0.79 -1.18 -8.26
CA ILE A 28 -1.53 -1.92 -9.29
C ILE A 28 -0.71 -3.10 -9.86
N HIS A 29 0.62 -2.96 -9.94
CA HIS A 29 1.48 -3.91 -10.62
C HIS A 29 1.98 -5.00 -9.65
N LYS A 30 1.39 -6.20 -9.72
CA LYS A 30 1.74 -7.35 -8.84
C LYS A 30 3.24 -7.60 -8.70
N LYS A 31 3.97 -7.61 -9.81
CA LYS A 31 5.44 -7.86 -9.82
C LYS A 31 6.23 -6.70 -9.20
N LYS A 32 5.73 -5.46 -9.34
CA LYS A 32 6.40 -4.28 -8.79
C LYS A 32 6.05 -4.09 -7.32
N LEU A 33 4.85 -4.49 -6.90
CA LEU A 33 4.42 -4.46 -5.50
C LEU A 33 5.42 -5.17 -4.60
N LEU A 34 5.77 -6.41 -4.91
CA LEU A 34 6.73 -7.19 -4.11
C LEU A 34 8.11 -6.52 -3.99
N ARG A 35 8.51 -5.73 -4.99
CA ARG A 35 9.80 -5.00 -4.99
C ARG A 35 9.78 -3.72 -4.16
N ILE A 36 8.60 -3.20 -3.83
CA ILE A 36 8.43 -1.94 -3.09
C ILE A 36 7.97 -2.17 -1.66
N LEU A 37 7.65 -3.41 -1.31
CA LEU A 37 7.35 -3.79 0.07
C LEU A 37 8.59 -3.58 0.92
N ASP A 38 8.36 -3.18 2.17
CA ASP A 38 9.40 -3.02 3.16
C ASP A 38 10.13 -4.36 3.33
N PRO A 39 11.46 -4.42 3.07
CA PRO A 39 12.24 -5.64 3.27
C PRO A 39 12.13 -6.19 4.69
N ARG A 40 11.84 -5.33 5.68
CA ARG A 40 11.63 -5.75 7.07
C ARG A 40 10.39 -6.61 7.27
N MET A 41 9.44 -6.60 6.33
CA MET A 41 8.26 -7.46 6.36
C MET A 41 8.46 -8.74 5.55
N GLU A 42 9.60 -8.93 4.89
CA GLU A 42 9.88 -10.17 4.15
C GLU A 42 9.75 -11.40 5.07
N GLY A 43 8.97 -12.39 4.63
CA GLY A 43 8.64 -13.57 5.44
C GLY A 43 7.50 -13.40 6.45
N GLN A 44 7.00 -12.17 6.66
CA GLN A 44 5.90 -11.85 7.60
C GLN A 44 4.58 -11.50 6.89
N TYR A 45 4.47 -11.75 5.58
CA TYR A 45 3.23 -11.54 4.86
C TYR A 45 3.05 -12.61 3.78
N SER A 46 1.79 -12.99 3.54
CA SER A 46 1.45 -13.71 2.33
C SER A 46 1.37 -12.75 1.14
N THR A 47 1.81 -13.19 -0.05
CA THR A 47 1.68 -12.42 -1.31
C THR A 47 0.22 -12.00 -1.58
N ARG A 48 -0.75 -12.80 -1.10
CA ARG A 48 -2.18 -12.52 -1.20
C ARG A 48 -2.56 -11.35 -0.30
N THR A 49 -2.19 -11.39 0.97
CA THR A 49 -2.46 -10.33 1.96
C THR A 49 -1.83 -9.01 1.50
N ALA A 50 -0.54 -9.03 1.13
CA ALA A 50 0.15 -7.83 0.66
C ALA A 50 -0.55 -7.18 -0.53
N ARG A 51 -1.08 -8.00 -1.45
CA ARG A 51 -1.82 -7.50 -2.62
C ARG A 51 -3.19 -6.93 -2.26
N GLN A 52 -3.89 -7.51 -1.30
CA GLN A 52 -5.17 -6.99 -0.86
C GLN A 52 -4.99 -5.65 -0.12
N VAL A 53 -4.01 -5.56 0.79
CA VAL A 53 -3.67 -4.29 1.46
C VAL A 53 -3.22 -3.23 0.45
N ALA A 54 -2.45 -3.61 -0.57
CA ALA A 54 -2.06 -2.70 -1.66
C ALA A 54 -3.25 -2.17 -2.45
N CYS A 55 -4.28 -3.00 -2.68
CA CYS A 55 -5.52 -2.58 -3.34
C CYS A 55 -6.29 -1.55 -2.51
N VAL A 56 -6.38 -1.75 -1.19
CA VAL A 56 -7.01 -0.79 -0.28
C VAL A 56 -6.22 0.53 -0.28
N ALA A 57 -4.89 0.46 -0.20
CA ALA A 57 -4.03 1.64 -0.28
C ALA A 57 -4.22 2.40 -1.61
N TYR A 58 -4.36 1.68 -2.73
CA TYR A 58 -4.62 2.28 -4.04
C TYR A 58 -5.96 3.03 -4.08
N LYS A 59 -7.03 2.44 -3.53
CA LYS A 59 -8.34 3.10 -3.42
C LYS A 59 -8.27 4.35 -2.54
N CYS A 60 -7.60 4.26 -1.39
CA CYS A 60 -7.40 5.38 -0.48
C CYS A 60 -6.66 6.56 -1.15
N LEU A 61 -5.67 6.25 -2.00
CA LEU A 61 -4.87 7.22 -2.74
C LEU A 61 -5.50 7.65 -4.08
N SER A 62 -6.75 7.29 -4.35
CA SER A 62 -7.41 7.69 -5.60
C SER A 62 -7.68 9.20 -5.64
N TYR A 63 -7.42 9.81 -6.81
CA TYR A 63 -7.77 11.20 -7.10
C TYR A 63 -9.28 11.40 -7.17
N ASN A 64 -10.03 10.37 -7.59
CA ASN A 64 -11.48 10.42 -7.65
C ASN A 64 -12.05 10.14 -6.24
N PRO A 65 -12.73 11.09 -5.59
CA PRO A 65 -13.27 10.90 -4.25
C PRO A 65 -14.33 9.80 -4.17
N ARG A 66 -15.02 9.48 -5.29
CA ARG A 66 -15.99 8.38 -5.34
C ARG A 66 -15.34 6.99 -5.28
N GLU A 67 -14.10 6.87 -5.75
CA GLU A 67 -13.31 5.63 -5.71
C GLU A 67 -12.55 5.49 -4.38
N ARG A 68 -12.51 6.56 -3.58
CA ARG A 68 -11.83 6.60 -2.29
C ARG A 68 -12.70 5.88 -1.27
N SER A 69 -12.21 4.74 -0.78
CA SER A 69 -12.87 4.00 0.28
C SER A 69 -13.04 4.86 1.53
N VAL A 70 -14.21 4.77 2.16
CA VAL A 70 -14.47 5.40 3.45
C VAL A 70 -13.66 4.68 4.53
N MET A 71 -13.17 5.42 5.54
CA MET A 71 -12.31 4.83 6.57
C MET A 71 -12.96 3.65 7.30
N ALA A 72 -14.29 3.63 7.46
CA ALA A 72 -15.02 2.48 8.01
C ALA A 72 -14.79 1.19 7.19
N GLN A 73 -14.88 1.26 5.86
CA GLN A 73 -14.59 0.12 4.98
C GLN A 73 -13.11 -0.25 5.04
N VAL A 74 -12.22 0.73 5.17
CA VAL A 74 -10.77 0.48 5.30
C VAL A 74 -10.48 -0.32 6.56
N VAL A 75 -11.10 0.04 7.70
CA VAL A 75 -10.95 -0.67 8.97
C VAL A 75 -11.48 -2.09 8.86
N GLU A 76 -12.72 -2.28 8.38
CA GLU A 76 -13.32 -3.61 8.20
C GLU A 76 -12.43 -4.51 7.34
N ILE A 77 -11.95 -4.01 6.20
CA ILE A 77 -11.07 -4.77 5.32
C ILE A 77 -9.74 -5.11 6.02
N LEU A 78 -9.14 -4.18 6.77
CA LEU A 78 -7.89 -4.42 7.50
C LEU A 78 -8.06 -5.39 8.67
N GLU A 79 -9.21 -5.38 9.35
CA GLU A 79 -9.55 -6.35 10.39
C GLU A 79 -9.66 -7.76 9.81
N THR A 80 -10.31 -7.93 8.66
CA THR A 80 -10.39 -9.25 7.99
C THR A 80 -9.03 -9.84 7.64
N PHE A 81 -7.99 -9.02 7.42
CA PHE A 81 -6.66 -9.52 7.14
C PHE A 81 -5.91 -9.98 8.38
N GLN A 82 -6.08 -9.30 9.52
CA GLN A 82 -5.44 -9.70 10.78
C GLN A 82 -5.97 -11.07 11.25
N THR A 83 -7.25 -11.36 11.04
CA THR A 83 -7.85 -12.65 11.44
C THR A 83 -7.46 -13.81 10.52
N GLN A 84 -6.88 -13.56 9.34
CA GLN A 84 -6.48 -14.60 8.39
C GLN A 84 -5.04 -15.11 8.61
N GLU A 85 -4.26 -14.47 9.49
CA GLU A 85 -2.90 -14.90 9.85
C GLU A 85 -2.84 -15.73 11.15
N GLU A 86 -3.97 -15.95 11.84
CA GLU A 86 -4.08 -16.77 13.06
C GLU A 86 -4.63 -18.20 12.81
N SER A 87 -4.35 -18.84 11.69
CA SER A 87 -4.74 -20.24 11.44
C SER A 87 -3.68 -21.08 10.75
#